data_AF-A0A966DIY8-F1
#
_entry.id   AF-A0A966DIY8-F1
#
_cell.length_a   1.000
_cell.length_b   1.000
_cell.length_c   1.000
_cell.angle_alpha   90.00
_cell.angle_beta   90.00
_cell.angle_gamma   90.00
#
_symmetry.space_group_name_H-M   'P 1'
#
loop_
_entity.id
_entity.type
_entity.pdbx_description
1 polymer ?
#
loop_
_entity_poly.entity_id
_entity_poly.type
_entity_poly.pdbx_seq_one_letter_code
_entity_poly.pdbx_strand_id
1 'polypeptide(L)' 'MFSPVHANFLVNTGGGTFEEAFALITEVKAEVFKRFSVELEEEIIIL' A
#
# COMPACT_ATOMS: atom_id res chain seq x y z
N MET A 1 0.04 7.67 3.91
CA MET A 1 0.44 8.17 2.57
C MET A 1 1.64 7.39 2.07
N PHE A 2 1.87 7.27 0.77
CA PHE A 2 3.12 6.68 0.27
C PHE A 2 4.29 7.68 0.35
N SER A 3 5.49 7.17 0.64
CA SER A 3 6.71 8.00 0.74
C SER A 3 7.04 8.64 -0.61
N PRO A 4 7.40 9.93 -0.64
CA PRO A 4 7.83 10.60 -1.87
C PRO A 4 9.23 10.17 -2.34
N VAL A 5 9.99 9.45 -1.49
CA VAL A 5 11.36 8.98 -1.80
C VAL A 5 11.35 7.50 -2.20
N HIS A 6 10.45 6.70 -1.64
CA HIS A 6 10.36 5.26 -1.88
C HIS A 6 8.90 4.82 -2.03
N ALA A 7 8.48 4.52 -3.27
CA ALA A 7 7.08 4.29 -3.61
C ALA A 7 6.41 3.13 -2.85
N ASN A 8 7.15 2.08 -2.48
CA ASN A 8 6.59 0.92 -1.77
C ASN A 8 6.46 1.13 -0.25
N PHE A 9 6.87 2.28 0.27
CA PHE A 9 6.80 2.57 1.70
C PHE A 9 5.52 3.33 2.01
N LEU A 10 4.59 2.66 2.69
CA LEU A 10 3.43 3.31 3.27
C LEU A 10 3.79 3.90 4.64
N VAL A 11 3.68 5.22 4.74
CA VAL A 11 4.06 5.99 5.93
C VAL A 11 2.82 6.44 6.69
N ASN A 12 2.78 6.12 7.99
CA ASN A 12 1.87 6.74 8.94
C ASN A 12 2.45 8.08 9.39
N THR A 13 1.80 9.18 9.03
CA THR A 13 2.22 10.56 9.39
C THR A 13 1.72 10.99 10.78
N GLY A 14 1.14 10.06 11.54
CA GLY A 14 0.53 10.28 12.85
C GLY A 14 -0.96 9.94 12.82
N GLY A 15 -1.42 9.15 13.80
CA GLY A 15 -2.84 8.82 13.98
C GLY A 15 -3.45 7.83 12.99
N GLY A 16 -2.71 7.34 11.99
CA GLY A 16 -3.26 6.41 11.00
C GLY A 16 -3.64 5.05 11.59
N THR A 17 -4.74 4.46 11.12
CA THR A 17 -5.24 3.15 11.56
C THR A 17 -4.86 2.02 10.60
N PHE A 18 -5.09 0.78 11.05
CA PHE A 18 -4.89 -0.41 10.21
C PHE A 18 -5.79 -0.39 8.98
N GLU A 19 -7.06 -0.05 9.14
CA GLU A 19 -8.06 -0.02 8.06
C GLU A 19 -7.68 1.00 6.99
N GLU A 20 -7.21 2.19 7.39
CA GLU A 20 -6.73 3.21 6.48
C GLU A 20 -5.48 2.75 5.71
N ALA A 21 -4.54 2.10 6.40
CA ALA A 21 -3.35 1.57 5.77
C ALA A 21 -3.69 0.47 4.75
N PHE A 22 -4.55 -0.46 5.13
CA PHE A 22 -4.94 -1.59 4.29
C PHE A 22 -5.79 -1.15 3.09
N ALA A 23 -6.61 -0.11 3.23
CA ALA A 23 -7.33 0.50 2.11
C ALA A 23 -6.37 1.05 1.05
N LEU A 24 -5.33 1.79 1.47
CA LEU A 24 -4.33 2.34 0.55
C LEU A 24 -3.51 1.24 -0.14
N ILE A 25 -3.15 0.18 0.58
CA ILE A 25 -2.45 -0.98 0.00
C ILE A 25 -3.33 -1.62 -1.07
N THR A 26 -4.59 -1.91 -0.73
CA THR A 26 -5.54 -2.59 -1.64
C THR A 26 -5.77 -1.78 -2.92
N GLU A 27 -5.94 -0.47 -2.80
CA GLU A 27 -6.13 0.43 -3.95
C GLU A 27 -4.92 0.40 -4.90
N VAL A 28 -3.70 0.50 -4.35
CA VAL A 28 -2.48 0.46 -5.18
C VAL A 28 -2.31 -0.89 -5.85
N LYS A 29 -2.53 -2.01 -5.14
CA LYS A 29 -2.45 -3.36 -5.71
C LYS A 29 -3.42 -3.51 -6.88
N ALA A 30 -4.66 -3.05 -6.72
CA ALA A 30 -5.69 -3.11 -7.77
C ALA A 30 -5.31 -2.27 -9.00
N GLU A 31 -4.79 -1.05 -8.79
CA GLU A 31 -4.42 -0.18 -9.91
C GLU A 31 -3.18 -0.68 -10.65
N VAL A 32 -2.20 -1.26 -9.94
CA VAL A 32 -1.02 -1.88 -10.57
C VAL A 32 -1.43 -3.10 -11.40
N PHE A 33 -2.30 -3.96 -10.86
CA PHE A 33 -2.81 -5.10 -11.61
C PHE A 33 -3.57 -4.65 -12.86
N LYS A 34 -4.44 -3.64 -12.74
CA LYS A 34 -5.20 -3.12 -13.88
C LYS A 34 -4.31 -2.54 -14.99
N ARG A 35 -3.24 -1.81 -14.63
CA ARG A 35 -2.37 -1.13 -15.61
C ARG A 35 -1.32 -2.04 -16.23
N PHE A 36 -0.80 -2.97 -15.45
CA PHE A 36 0.40 -3.73 -15.83
C PHE A 36 0.16 -5.25 -15.85
N SER A 37 -1.00 -5.72 -15.42
CA SER A 37 -1.31 -7.14 -15.24
C SER A 37 -0.28 -7.85 -14.34
N VAL A 38 0.25 -7.11 -13.36
CA VAL A 38 1.18 -7.59 -12.35
C VAL A 38 0.45 -7.65 -11.02
N GLU A 39 0.46 -8.82 -10.38
CA GLU A 39 -0.03 -9.00 -9.02
C GLU A 39 1.09 -8.65 -8.04
N LEU A 40 0.80 -7.72 -7.13
CA LEU A 40 1.72 -7.36 -6.05
C LEU A 40 1.42 -8.22 -4.81
N GLU A 41 2.45 -8.54 -4.06
CA GLU A 41 2.34 -9.24 -2.77
C GLU A 41 2.88 -8.36 -1.65
N GLU A 42 2.26 -8.42 -0.49
CA GLU A 42 2.71 -7.72 0.71
C GLU A 42 4.00 -8.35 1.24
N GLU A 43 5.02 -7.53 1.47
CA GLU A 43 6.23 -7.95 2.21
C GLU A 43 5.96 -8.01 3.72
N ILE A 44 5.00 -7.23 4.20
CA ILE A 44 4.66 -7.10 5.61
C ILE A 44 3.82 -8.29 6.10
N ILE A 45 4.01 -8.66 7.37
CA ILE A 45 3.15 -9.64 8.07
C ILE A 45 1.99 -8.89 8.70
N ILE A 46 0.77 -9.41 8.48
CA ILE A 46 -0.47 -8.95 9.13
C ILE A 46 -0.83 -9.98 10.21
N LEU A 47 -1.16 -9.51 11.42
CA LEU A 47 -1.45 -10.34 12.60
C LEU A 47 -2.94 -10.45 12.90
#